data_AF-A0A1H1S446-F1
#
_entry.id   AF-A0A1H1S446-F1
#
_cell.length_a   1.000
_cell.length_b   1.000
_cell.length_c   1.000
_cell.angle_alpha   90.00
_cell.angle_beta   90.00
_cell.angle_gamma   90.00
#
_symmetry.space_group_name_H-M   'P 1'
#
loop_
_entity.id
_entity.type
_entity.pdbx_description
1 polymer ?
#
loop_
_entity_poly.entity_id
_entity_poly.type
_entity_poly.pdbx_seq_one_letter_code
_entity_poly.pdbx_strand_id
1 'polypeptide(L)'
;MAAVNSAGNTAGSVLDRTLRAVGPPDAEAVARARARHDALAKPRGALGVVEDLGAQLAGLAGTCPPPAPEPAGLAVFAGDHGVHRQGVSPWPQEITAAMVSTFLSGGAVVNALARQAGARVLVVDVGVAADLPPAPGLLDRKVRAGTDDLSERPAMSRGEAVAAVEVGIEVADDLVARGCRCLLTGDMGIANTTPAAALVAAFTGGKPEQVTGRGTGIDDATWAGKVAVVGRALDLHRPDAADPLGVLAALGGLEHAATVGFLLGAAAARIPVVLDGIAAGAAALVARALAPEAVGAFVAGHVSAEPAARLALTALGLRPVLDLDLRLGEGSGAVLALPVIRAAAAVLTEVATLDEVATLDDVATLDDVATLDDVAAGGADGRRARRPRRILVLGGARSGKSTTAERLAGEAGTGPVTYLATGPRPTADDPEWAERVRTHRERRPPDWTTVETADLVTHLKADEPERTEPLLIDCLSTWLTRMMDEAGCFGTEHHSPAQEPVTAQDPAAALAAEVDALVAAWESTSRTVVAVSNEVGGGVVPATTSGRLFRDELGVLNARIAAASDEVWLLTAGIPQRLR
;
A
#
# COMPACT_ATOMS: atom_id res chain seq x y z
N MET A 1 66.25 15.78 18.36
CA MET A 1 65.86 15.81 16.94
C MET A 1 64.75 14.80 16.77
N ALA A 2 63.51 15.18 17.07
CA ALA A 2 62.55 15.85 16.18
C ALA A 2 61.53 14.80 15.72
N ALA A 3 60.35 14.89 16.34
CA ALA A 3 59.14 14.17 15.98
C ALA A 3 58.79 14.44 14.52
N VAL A 4 58.40 13.39 13.79
CA VAL A 4 57.51 13.52 12.64
C VAL A 4 56.19 12.89 13.05
N ASN A 5 55.29 13.79 13.42
CA ASN A 5 53.88 13.61 13.61
C ASN A 5 53.27 13.18 12.27
N SER A 6 52.82 11.93 12.11
CA SER A 6 51.87 11.59 11.04
C SER A 6 50.47 11.60 11.65
N ALA A 7 49.89 12.80 11.72
CA ALA A 7 48.47 12.98 11.91
C ALA A 7 47.72 12.25 10.80
N GLY A 8 47.03 11.17 11.16
CA GLY A 8 46.25 10.36 10.22
C GLY A 8 45.60 9.16 10.91
N ASN A 9 44.95 9.36 12.07
CA ASN A 9 44.21 8.26 12.71
C ASN A 9 43.06 8.73 13.62
N THR A 10 42.07 9.42 13.03
CA THR A 10 40.79 9.73 13.70
C THR A 10 39.56 9.49 12.82
N ALA A 11 39.69 8.70 11.74
CA ALA A 11 38.53 8.25 10.95
C ALA A 11 38.62 6.73 10.77
N GLY A 12 37.87 5.97 11.57
CA GLY A 12 37.70 4.52 11.37
C GLY A 12 37.04 4.19 10.02
N SER A 13 37.01 2.90 9.66
CA SER A 13 36.35 2.41 8.43
C SER A 13 34.88 2.84 8.36
N VAL A 14 34.27 2.76 7.17
CA VAL A 14 32.84 3.10 7.00
C VAL A 14 32.02 2.22 7.94
N LEU A 15 32.31 0.92 7.97
CA LEU A 15 31.68 -0.03 8.88
C LEU A 15 31.85 0.37 10.37
N ASP A 16 33.07 0.69 10.81
CA ASP A 16 33.31 1.03 12.22
C ASP A 16 32.54 2.28 12.66
N ARG A 17 32.43 3.28 11.77
CA ARG A 17 31.64 4.50 12.04
C ARG A 17 30.16 4.18 12.12
N THR A 18 29.64 3.37 11.21
CA THR A 18 28.23 2.96 11.19
C THR A 18 27.87 2.16 12.43
N LEU A 19 28.68 1.17 12.82
CA LEU A 19 28.44 0.38 14.03
C LEU A 19 28.38 1.24 15.31
N ARG A 20 29.22 2.27 15.41
CA ARG A 20 29.17 3.22 16.54
C ARG A 20 27.95 4.14 16.53
N ALA A 21 27.34 4.36 15.38
CA ALA A 21 26.17 5.23 15.22
C ALA A 21 24.84 4.48 15.44
N VAL A 22 24.83 3.15 15.33
CA VAL A 22 23.67 2.34 15.70
C VAL A 22 23.39 2.47 17.19
N GLY A 23 22.15 2.79 17.54
CA GLY A 23 21.70 2.89 18.93
C GLY A 23 20.25 2.42 19.09
N PRO A 24 19.81 2.19 20.34
CA PRO A 24 18.46 1.72 20.63
C PRO A 24 17.41 2.75 20.18
N PRO A 25 16.16 2.34 19.89
CA PRO A 25 15.04 3.27 19.75
C PRO A 25 14.84 4.13 21.02
N ASP A 26 14.30 5.33 20.86
CA ASP A 26 13.96 6.21 21.97
C ASP A 26 12.81 5.62 22.80
N ALA A 27 13.14 5.20 24.02
CA ALA A 27 12.19 4.54 24.93
C ALA A 27 11.04 5.47 25.37
N GLU A 28 11.29 6.78 25.47
CA GLU A 28 10.25 7.74 25.84
C GLU A 28 9.27 7.94 24.69
N ALA A 29 9.75 8.06 23.45
CA ALA A 29 8.90 8.14 22.28
C ALA A 29 8.06 6.86 22.08
N VAL A 30 8.64 5.68 22.32
CA VAL A 30 7.89 4.41 22.35
C VAL A 30 6.79 4.45 23.41
N ALA A 31 7.10 4.89 24.63
CA ALA A 31 6.13 4.98 25.71
C ALA A 31 5.00 5.98 25.39
N ARG A 32 5.33 7.15 24.83
CA ARG A 32 4.35 8.15 24.37
C ARG A 32 3.44 7.59 23.28
N ALA A 33 3.99 6.83 22.33
CA ALA A 33 3.19 6.20 21.27
C ALA A 33 2.24 5.12 21.82
N ARG A 34 2.67 4.29 22.78
CA ARG A 34 1.80 3.33 23.44
C ARG A 34 0.68 4.01 24.23
N ALA A 35 1.02 5.03 25.02
CA ALA A 35 0.05 5.83 25.76
C ALA A 35 -0.96 6.52 24.81
N ARG A 36 -0.48 7.04 23.67
CA ARG A 36 -1.34 7.61 22.64
C ARG A 36 -2.27 6.55 22.04
N HIS A 37 -1.77 5.37 21.67
CA HIS A 37 -2.61 4.27 21.17
C HIS A 37 -3.72 3.85 22.13
N ASP A 38 -3.45 3.88 23.44
CA ASP A 38 -4.45 3.59 24.49
C ASP A 38 -5.50 4.70 24.64
N ALA A 39 -5.17 5.93 24.23
CA ALA A 39 -6.05 7.08 24.24
C ALA A 39 -6.83 7.26 22.93
N LEU A 40 -6.43 6.62 21.81
CA LEU A 40 -7.14 6.72 20.53
C LEU A 40 -8.59 6.19 20.66
N ALA A 41 -9.51 6.74 19.85
CA ALA A 41 -10.93 6.38 19.76
C ALA A 41 -11.14 5.00 19.12
N LYS A 42 -10.60 3.97 19.78
CA LYS A 42 -10.66 2.56 19.44
C LYS A 42 -10.53 1.72 20.73
N PRO A 43 -10.97 0.46 20.75
CA PRO A 43 -10.65 -0.42 21.87
C PRO A 43 -9.12 -0.61 21.99
N ARG A 44 -8.63 -0.71 23.23
CA ARG A 44 -7.20 -0.94 23.49
C ARG A 44 -6.72 -2.22 22.82
N GLY A 45 -5.58 -2.15 22.13
CA GLY A 45 -4.99 -3.29 21.41
C GLY A 45 -5.76 -3.77 20.17
N ALA A 46 -6.85 -3.10 19.75
CA ALA A 46 -7.69 -3.54 18.63
C ALA A 46 -6.95 -3.62 17.29
N LEU A 47 -5.83 -2.91 17.12
CA LEU A 47 -5.07 -2.90 15.87
C LEU A 47 -3.82 -3.82 15.91
N GLY A 48 -3.60 -4.55 17.02
CA GLY A 48 -2.57 -5.58 17.12
C GLY A 48 -1.19 -5.10 16.67
N VAL A 49 -0.61 -5.77 15.66
CA VAL A 49 0.75 -5.50 15.15
C VAL A 49 0.93 -4.06 14.65
N VAL A 50 -0.14 -3.40 14.21
CA VAL A 50 -0.08 -2.01 13.74
C VAL A 50 0.26 -1.06 14.89
N GLU A 51 -0.16 -1.35 16.12
CA GLU A 51 0.18 -0.54 17.30
C GLU A 51 1.65 -0.70 17.68
N ASP A 52 2.18 -1.93 17.59
CA ASP A 52 3.59 -2.20 17.84
C ASP A 52 4.49 -1.52 16.79
N LEU A 53 4.08 -1.55 15.51
CA LEU A 53 4.77 -0.83 14.44
C LEU A 53 4.76 0.69 14.67
N GLY A 54 3.61 1.26 15.05
CA GLY A 54 3.50 2.69 15.34
C GLY A 54 4.45 3.12 16.47
N ALA A 55 4.51 2.32 17.54
CA ALA A 55 5.41 2.54 18.65
C ALA A 55 6.90 2.41 18.25
N GLN A 56 7.24 1.41 17.42
CA GLN A 56 8.60 1.25 16.89
C GLN A 56 9.02 2.44 16.03
N LEU A 57 8.14 2.90 15.12
CA LEU A 57 8.40 4.07 14.27
C LEU A 57 8.61 5.34 15.11
N ALA A 58 7.81 5.54 16.17
CA ALA A 58 7.98 6.65 17.11
C ALA A 58 9.33 6.58 17.83
N GLY A 59 9.74 5.38 18.28
CA GLY A 59 11.04 5.14 18.88
C GLY A 59 12.21 5.48 17.95
N LEU A 60 12.12 5.11 16.68
CA LEU A 60 13.16 5.47 15.69
C LEU A 60 13.20 6.98 15.44
N ALA A 61 12.04 7.62 15.31
CA ALA A 61 11.94 9.04 15.05
C ALA A 61 12.27 9.92 16.28
N GLY A 62 12.24 9.37 17.49
CA GLY A 62 12.37 10.12 18.75
C GLY A 62 11.17 11.00 19.07
N THR A 63 10.06 10.85 18.35
CA THR A 63 8.86 11.69 18.48
C THR A 63 7.58 10.89 18.30
N CYS A 64 6.49 11.36 18.91
CA CYS A 64 5.15 10.81 18.74
C CYS A 64 4.17 11.97 18.48
N PRO A 65 3.34 11.91 17.42
CA PRO A 65 3.30 10.87 16.38
C PRO A 65 4.61 10.80 15.54
N PRO A 66 4.97 9.61 15.02
CA PRO A 66 6.11 9.50 14.11
C PRO A 66 5.80 10.17 12.76
N PRO A 67 6.82 10.69 12.04
CA PRO A 67 6.65 11.12 10.66
C PRO A 67 6.27 9.94 9.75
N ALA A 68 5.58 10.23 8.64
CA ALA A 68 5.22 9.21 7.67
C ALA A 68 6.48 8.54 7.08
N PRO A 69 6.51 7.19 6.97
CA PRO A 69 7.65 6.45 6.43
C PRO A 69 7.66 6.51 4.88
N GLU A 70 7.74 7.71 4.33
CA GLU A 70 7.79 7.98 2.89
C GLU A 70 8.61 9.24 2.54
N PRO A 71 9.18 9.34 1.32
CA PRO A 71 9.23 8.32 0.26
C PRO A 71 10.00 7.06 0.67
N ALA A 72 9.67 5.92 0.05
CA ALA A 72 10.34 4.65 0.33
C ALA A 72 11.30 4.25 -0.80
N GLY A 73 12.45 3.67 -0.44
CA GLY A 73 13.49 3.23 -1.38
C GLY A 73 13.79 1.73 -1.23
N LEU A 74 13.55 0.96 -2.28
CA LEU A 74 13.92 -0.44 -2.41
C LEU A 74 15.31 -0.55 -3.07
N ALA A 75 16.24 -1.23 -2.40
CA ALA A 75 17.51 -1.62 -2.98
C ALA A 75 17.52 -3.12 -3.26
N VAL A 76 17.64 -3.51 -4.53
CA VAL A 76 17.80 -4.89 -4.97
C VAL A 76 19.30 -5.16 -5.16
N PHE A 77 19.90 -5.92 -4.24
CA PHE A 77 21.31 -6.32 -4.33
C PHE A 77 21.45 -7.60 -5.14
N ALA A 78 22.26 -7.57 -6.19
CA ALA A 78 22.46 -8.68 -7.11
C ALA A 78 23.85 -9.32 -6.97
N GLY A 79 23.89 -10.64 -6.85
CA GLY A 79 25.10 -11.43 -6.67
C GLY A 79 24.92 -12.88 -7.09
N ASP A 80 25.96 -13.46 -7.71
CA ASP A 80 25.96 -14.87 -8.14
C ASP A 80 26.73 -15.76 -7.17
N HIS A 81 26.35 -17.04 -7.09
CA HIS A 81 26.90 -17.96 -6.09
C HIS A 81 27.58 -19.18 -6.70
N GLY A 82 28.83 -19.45 -6.31
CA GLY A 82 29.59 -20.61 -6.79
C GLY A 82 28.99 -21.96 -6.40
N VAL A 83 28.18 -22.00 -5.34
CA VAL A 83 27.44 -23.21 -4.90
C VAL A 83 26.39 -23.67 -5.91
N HIS A 84 26.04 -22.83 -6.90
CA HIS A 84 25.21 -23.22 -8.04
C HIS A 84 25.72 -24.50 -8.72
N ARG A 85 27.05 -24.71 -8.79
CA ARG A 85 27.69 -25.89 -9.36
C ARG A 85 27.32 -27.21 -8.68
N GLN A 86 26.80 -27.16 -7.46
CA GLN A 86 26.33 -28.33 -6.71
C GLN A 86 24.89 -28.75 -7.08
N GLY A 87 24.26 -28.10 -8.06
CA GLY A 87 22.91 -28.47 -8.51
C GLY A 87 21.80 -28.10 -7.53
N VAL A 88 22.01 -27.07 -6.69
CA VAL A 88 21.05 -26.63 -5.65
C VAL A 88 19.89 -25.77 -6.18
N SER A 89 19.90 -25.48 -7.49
CA SER A 89 18.88 -24.71 -8.20
C SER A 89 18.62 -25.34 -9.57
N PRO A 90 17.36 -25.41 -10.03
CA PRO A 90 17.05 -25.87 -11.39
C PRO A 90 17.31 -24.79 -12.46
N TRP A 91 17.50 -23.54 -12.03
CA TRP A 91 17.69 -22.41 -12.93
C TRP A 91 19.16 -22.24 -13.33
N PRO A 92 19.44 -21.91 -14.61
CA PRO A 92 20.79 -21.56 -15.04
C PRO A 92 21.26 -20.26 -14.38
N GLN A 93 22.58 -20.11 -14.21
CA GLN A 93 23.16 -18.99 -13.47
C GLN A 93 22.94 -17.64 -14.19
N GLU A 94 22.87 -17.66 -15.52
CA GLU A 94 22.65 -16.50 -16.38
C GLU A 94 21.31 -15.80 -16.10
N ILE A 95 20.37 -16.47 -15.43
CA ILE A 95 19.09 -15.87 -15.01
C ILE A 95 19.31 -14.69 -14.06
N THR A 96 20.37 -14.68 -13.25
CA THR A 96 20.70 -13.51 -12.40
C THR A 96 20.84 -12.24 -13.24
N ALA A 97 21.65 -12.26 -14.30
CA ALA A 97 21.86 -11.12 -15.20
C ALA A 97 20.59 -10.77 -16.01
N ALA A 98 19.82 -11.79 -16.43
CA ALA A 98 18.57 -11.58 -17.15
C ALA A 98 17.52 -10.86 -16.26
N MET A 99 17.43 -11.24 -14.98
CA MET A 99 16.55 -10.59 -14.01
C MET A 99 17.01 -9.16 -13.70
N VAL A 100 18.32 -8.90 -13.60
CA VAL A 100 18.82 -7.51 -13.52
C VAL A 100 18.32 -6.66 -14.69
N SER A 101 18.43 -7.16 -15.91
CA SER A 101 17.89 -6.46 -17.10
C SER A 101 16.36 -6.26 -17.01
N THR A 102 15.66 -7.19 -16.39
CA THR A 102 14.20 -7.14 -16.19
C THR A 102 13.80 -6.09 -15.13
N PHE A 103 14.58 -5.94 -14.05
CA PHE A 103 14.39 -4.87 -13.06
C PHE A 103 14.60 -3.49 -13.69
N LEU A 104 15.67 -3.33 -14.47
CA LEU A 104 16.04 -2.07 -15.10
C LEU A 104 15.04 -1.63 -16.18
N SER A 105 14.43 -2.59 -16.89
CA SER A 105 13.35 -2.32 -17.84
C SER A 105 11.98 -2.12 -17.18
N GLY A 106 11.87 -2.29 -15.86
CA GLY A 106 10.63 -2.10 -15.11
C GLY A 106 9.62 -3.24 -15.24
N GLY A 107 10.05 -4.39 -15.76
CA GLY A 107 9.22 -5.54 -16.11
C GLY A 107 9.11 -6.61 -15.03
N ALA A 108 9.87 -6.52 -13.93
CA ALA A 108 9.82 -7.54 -12.89
C ALA A 108 8.59 -7.37 -11.98
N VAL A 109 8.27 -8.42 -11.22
CA VAL A 109 7.17 -8.41 -10.26
C VAL A 109 7.36 -7.27 -9.26
N VAL A 110 8.57 -7.11 -8.72
CA VAL A 110 8.82 -6.04 -7.75
C VAL A 110 8.68 -4.64 -8.35
N ASN A 111 8.94 -4.43 -9.64
CA ASN A 111 8.69 -3.13 -10.27
C ASN A 111 7.20 -2.81 -10.32
N ALA A 112 6.35 -3.81 -10.62
CA ALA A 112 4.91 -3.64 -10.63
C ALA A 112 4.38 -3.30 -9.23
N LEU A 113 4.82 -4.04 -8.21
CA LEU A 113 4.45 -3.79 -6.82
C LEU A 113 4.97 -2.43 -6.31
N ALA A 114 6.22 -2.08 -6.63
CA ALA A 114 6.82 -0.83 -6.18
C ALA A 114 6.11 0.39 -6.76
N ARG A 115 5.67 0.34 -8.03
CA ARG A 115 4.83 1.40 -8.61
C ARG A 115 3.50 1.57 -7.86
N GLN A 116 2.84 0.46 -7.50
CA GLN A 116 1.58 0.51 -6.74
C GLN A 116 1.78 1.05 -5.33
N ALA A 117 2.88 0.68 -4.67
CA ALA A 117 3.20 1.13 -3.33
C ALA A 117 3.89 2.52 -3.28
N GLY A 118 4.20 3.13 -4.43
CA GLY A 118 4.96 4.39 -4.49
C GLY A 118 6.40 4.28 -3.95
N ALA A 119 7.03 3.11 -4.12
CA ALA A 119 8.42 2.86 -3.75
C ALA A 119 9.35 3.02 -4.97
N ARG A 120 10.54 3.59 -4.75
CA ARG A 120 11.58 3.72 -5.78
C ARG A 120 12.44 2.46 -5.79
N VAL A 121 12.68 1.88 -6.97
CA VAL A 121 13.53 0.69 -7.12
C VAL A 121 14.92 1.11 -7.59
N LEU A 122 15.95 0.63 -6.90
CA LEU A 122 17.36 0.78 -7.23
C LEU A 122 17.99 -0.61 -7.33
N VAL A 123 18.71 -0.89 -8.41
CA VAL A 123 19.41 -2.17 -8.59
C VAL A 123 20.90 -1.95 -8.34
N VAL A 124 21.51 -2.80 -7.53
CA VAL A 124 22.93 -2.71 -7.16
C VAL A 124 23.61 -4.01 -7.53
N ASP A 125 24.52 -3.96 -8.50
CA ASP A 125 25.38 -5.09 -8.83
C ASP A 125 26.54 -5.13 -7.85
N VAL A 126 26.51 -6.10 -6.93
CA VAL A 126 27.56 -6.31 -5.94
C VAL A 126 28.44 -7.49 -6.35
N GLY A 127 27.90 -8.45 -7.09
CA GLY A 127 28.68 -9.60 -7.52
C GLY A 127 28.05 -10.50 -8.56
N VAL A 128 27.31 -9.95 -9.52
CA VAL A 128 26.83 -10.73 -10.68
C VAL A 128 28.04 -11.28 -11.44
N ALA A 129 28.00 -12.54 -11.88
CA ALA A 129 29.14 -13.19 -12.54
C ALA A 129 29.38 -12.62 -13.95
N ALA A 130 28.32 -12.18 -14.61
CA ALA A 130 28.39 -11.52 -15.91
C ALA A 130 28.74 -10.03 -15.79
N ASP A 131 29.36 -9.51 -16.86
CA ASP A 131 29.51 -8.07 -17.06
C ASP A 131 28.16 -7.47 -17.46
N LEU A 132 27.69 -6.50 -16.68
CA LEU A 132 26.44 -5.80 -16.93
C LEU A 132 26.73 -4.45 -17.60
N PRO A 133 26.09 -4.14 -18.74
CA PRO A 133 26.29 -2.85 -19.39
C PRO A 133 25.75 -1.72 -18.49
N PRO A 134 26.41 -0.56 -18.43
CA PRO A 134 25.90 0.59 -17.70
C PRO A 134 24.49 0.96 -18.16
N ALA A 135 23.58 1.15 -17.21
CA ALA A 135 22.19 1.48 -17.47
C ALA A 135 21.65 2.43 -16.39
N PRO A 136 20.71 3.33 -16.72
CA PRO A 136 20.00 4.12 -15.71
C PRO A 136 19.33 3.21 -14.67
N GLY A 137 19.52 3.51 -13.39
CA GLY A 137 18.96 2.71 -12.29
C GLY A 137 19.81 1.53 -11.84
N LEU A 138 20.92 1.25 -12.53
CA LEU A 138 21.95 0.28 -12.09
C LEU A 138 23.09 1.03 -11.38
N LEU A 139 23.37 0.64 -10.13
CA LEU A 139 24.62 0.99 -9.47
C LEU A 139 25.64 -0.12 -9.68
N ASP A 140 26.72 0.23 -10.38
CA ASP A 140 27.91 -0.62 -10.47
C ASP A 140 28.71 -0.49 -9.17
N ARG A 141 28.67 -1.54 -8.36
CA ARG A 141 29.38 -1.69 -7.08
C ARG A 141 30.00 -3.09 -6.97
N LYS A 142 30.35 -3.69 -8.12
CA LYS A 142 30.77 -5.09 -8.19
C LYS A 142 32.09 -5.27 -7.41
N VAL A 143 32.04 -6.05 -6.34
CA VAL A 143 33.20 -6.40 -5.53
C VAL A 143 33.99 -7.53 -6.23
N ARG A 144 33.28 -8.54 -6.73
CA ARG A 144 33.83 -9.65 -7.52
C ARG A 144 32.74 -10.31 -8.37
N ALA A 145 33.11 -10.90 -9.50
CA ALA A 145 32.22 -11.72 -10.31
C ALA A 145 31.89 -13.07 -9.64
N GLY A 146 30.80 -13.10 -8.87
CA GLY A 146 30.30 -14.28 -8.17
C GLY A 146 31.10 -14.70 -6.93
N THR A 147 30.47 -15.50 -6.06
CA THR A 147 31.15 -16.15 -4.94
C THR A 147 31.84 -17.45 -5.34
N ASP A 148 32.80 -17.88 -4.53
CA ASP A 148 33.26 -19.26 -4.54
C ASP A 148 32.17 -20.20 -4.01
N ASP A 149 32.37 -21.50 -4.18
CA ASP A 149 31.49 -22.54 -3.64
C ASP A 149 31.73 -22.72 -2.14
N LEU A 150 30.78 -22.25 -1.34
CA LEU A 150 30.79 -22.32 0.13
C LEU A 150 30.95 -23.75 0.68
N SER A 151 30.64 -24.78 -0.11
CA SER A 151 30.78 -26.18 0.32
C SER A 151 32.18 -26.76 0.11
N GLU A 152 33.07 -26.01 -0.56
CA GLU A 152 34.44 -26.41 -0.86
C GLU A 152 35.48 -25.49 -0.22
N ARG A 153 35.18 -24.19 -0.12
CA ARG A 153 36.06 -23.14 0.41
C ARG A 153 35.22 -21.94 0.88
N PRO A 154 35.79 -20.93 1.55
CA PRO A 154 35.04 -19.73 1.92
C PRO A 154 34.40 -19.07 0.68
N ALA A 155 33.15 -18.65 0.78
CA ALA A 155 32.42 -18.01 -0.33
C ALA A 155 33.14 -16.76 -0.85
N MET A 156 33.75 -15.98 0.05
CA MET A 156 34.58 -14.82 -0.28
C MET A 156 35.63 -14.60 0.82
N SER A 157 36.63 -13.75 0.55
CA SER A 157 37.55 -13.30 1.58
C SER A 157 36.87 -12.35 2.57
N ARG A 158 37.43 -12.23 3.78
CA ARG A 158 36.97 -11.25 4.78
C ARG A 158 36.99 -9.81 4.24
N GLY A 159 37.99 -9.47 3.44
CA GLY A 159 38.10 -8.13 2.84
C GLY A 159 36.96 -7.85 1.86
N GLU A 160 36.60 -8.83 1.02
CA GLU A 160 35.46 -8.72 0.10
C GLU A 160 34.13 -8.64 0.86
N ALA A 161 33.97 -9.41 1.95
CA ALA A 161 32.78 -9.32 2.80
C ALA A 161 32.63 -7.91 3.41
N VAL A 162 33.72 -7.34 3.94
CA VAL A 162 33.70 -5.96 4.47
C VAL A 162 33.41 -4.95 3.36
N ALA A 163 34.04 -5.07 2.18
CA ALA A 163 33.80 -4.17 1.07
C ALA A 163 32.32 -4.22 0.60
N ALA A 164 31.73 -5.41 0.51
CA ALA A 164 30.32 -5.55 0.17
C ALA A 164 29.39 -4.97 1.26
N VAL A 165 29.72 -5.14 2.55
CA VAL A 165 29.00 -4.48 3.66
C VAL A 165 29.09 -2.95 3.52
N GLU A 166 30.26 -2.40 3.20
CA GLU A 166 30.43 -0.96 3.02
C GLU A 166 29.62 -0.45 1.82
N VAL A 167 29.52 -1.20 0.71
CA VAL A 167 28.60 -0.90 -0.40
C VAL A 167 27.15 -0.77 0.09
N GLY A 168 26.70 -1.69 0.93
CA GLY A 168 25.35 -1.64 1.51
C GLY A 168 25.09 -0.40 2.35
N ILE A 169 26.06 -0.03 3.20
CA ILE A 169 25.99 1.17 4.04
C ILE A 169 25.88 2.42 3.16
N GLU A 170 26.75 2.55 2.16
CA GLU A 170 26.75 3.70 1.24
C GLU A 170 25.42 3.82 0.47
N VAL A 171 24.83 2.70 0.04
CA VAL A 171 23.52 2.69 -0.62
C VAL A 171 22.41 3.15 0.32
N ALA A 172 22.43 2.75 1.59
CA ALA A 172 21.48 3.24 2.58
C ALA A 172 21.63 4.75 2.80
N ASP A 173 22.86 5.21 3.03
CA ASP A 173 23.19 6.63 3.23
C ASP A 173 22.72 7.48 2.04
N ASP A 174 22.98 7.03 0.81
CA ASP A 174 22.55 7.70 -0.42
C ASP A 174 21.03 7.80 -0.54
N LEU A 175 20.29 6.73 -0.23
CA LEU A 175 18.81 6.75 -0.27
C LEU A 175 18.23 7.68 0.79
N VAL A 176 18.79 7.68 2.01
CA VAL A 176 18.37 8.56 3.10
C VAL A 176 18.66 10.02 2.77
N ALA A 177 19.85 10.31 2.24
CA ALA A 177 20.25 11.65 1.78
C ALA A 177 19.33 12.18 0.66
N ARG A 178 18.83 11.29 -0.19
CA ARG A 178 17.81 11.61 -1.23
C ARG A 178 16.39 11.75 -0.68
N GLY A 179 16.22 11.69 0.63
CA GLY A 179 14.96 11.94 1.31
C GLY A 179 14.13 10.70 1.63
N CYS A 180 14.63 9.48 1.38
CA CYS A 180 13.88 8.28 1.77
C CYS A 180 13.73 8.22 3.29
N ARG A 181 12.53 7.87 3.76
CA ARG A 181 12.17 7.70 5.19
C ARG A 181 11.73 6.29 5.54
N CYS A 182 11.83 5.39 4.57
CA CYS A 182 11.66 3.95 4.74
C CYS A 182 12.52 3.24 3.69
N LEU A 183 13.30 2.26 4.13
CA LEU A 183 14.14 1.46 3.24
C LEU A 183 13.55 0.06 3.12
N LEU A 184 13.69 -0.56 1.94
CA LEU A 184 13.18 -1.89 1.67
C LEU A 184 14.32 -2.74 1.13
N THR A 185 14.48 -3.96 1.63
CA THR A 185 15.48 -4.90 1.12
C THR A 185 14.92 -5.66 -0.08
N GLY A 186 15.73 -5.88 -1.11
CA GLY A 186 15.49 -6.87 -2.13
C GLY A 186 16.80 -7.58 -2.49
N ASP A 187 16.68 -8.82 -2.97
CA ASP A 187 17.81 -9.64 -3.39
C ASP A 187 17.59 -10.19 -4.80
N MET A 188 18.69 -10.47 -5.49
CA MET A 188 18.68 -11.26 -6.72
C MET A 188 19.95 -12.12 -6.79
N GLY A 189 19.78 -13.43 -6.85
CA GLY A 189 20.91 -14.34 -7.03
C GLY A 189 20.45 -15.78 -7.18
N ILE A 190 20.77 -16.41 -8.29
CA ILE A 190 20.47 -17.84 -8.43
C ILE A 190 21.29 -18.63 -7.40
N ALA A 191 20.62 -19.60 -6.75
CA ALA A 191 21.13 -20.42 -5.65
C ALA A 191 21.30 -19.72 -4.28
N ASN A 192 20.94 -18.44 -4.14
CA ASN A 192 21.15 -17.64 -2.91
C ASN A 192 20.43 -18.16 -1.65
N THR A 193 19.37 -18.95 -1.80
CA THR A 193 18.68 -19.59 -0.67
C THR A 193 19.53 -20.64 0.05
N THR A 194 20.58 -21.18 -0.59
CA THR A 194 21.53 -22.11 0.03
C THR A 194 22.45 -21.41 1.04
N PRO A 195 23.18 -20.34 0.69
CA PRO A 195 23.92 -19.54 1.67
C PRO A 195 22.99 -18.91 2.73
N ALA A 196 21.78 -18.48 2.36
CA ALA A 196 20.81 -17.98 3.36
C ALA A 196 20.49 -19.05 4.43
N ALA A 197 20.23 -20.30 4.03
CA ALA A 197 20.01 -21.40 4.95
C ALA A 197 21.24 -21.71 5.83
N ALA A 198 22.44 -21.68 5.25
CA ALA A 198 23.69 -21.90 5.98
C ALA A 198 23.95 -20.79 7.02
N LEU A 199 23.70 -19.53 6.68
CA LEU A 199 23.78 -18.40 7.62
C LEU A 199 22.76 -18.56 8.76
N VAL A 200 21.51 -18.87 8.44
CA VAL A 200 20.48 -19.10 9.48
C VAL A 200 20.88 -20.24 10.40
N ALA A 201 21.36 -21.37 9.87
CA ALA A 201 21.88 -22.47 10.69
C ALA A 201 23.02 -22.02 11.61
N ALA A 202 24.00 -21.27 11.09
CA ALA A 202 25.14 -20.80 11.86
C ALA A 202 24.74 -19.91 13.05
N PHE A 203 23.76 -19.03 12.88
CA PHE A 203 23.34 -18.09 13.94
C PHE A 203 22.21 -18.61 14.85
N THR A 204 21.49 -19.66 14.44
CA THR A 204 20.38 -20.21 15.24
C THR A 204 20.64 -21.60 15.81
N GLY A 205 21.69 -22.28 15.36
CA GLY A 205 21.94 -23.69 15.67
C GLY A 205 20.96 -24.66 14.99
N GLY A 206 20.17 -24.18 14.02
CA GLY A 206 19.24 -25.00 13.25
C GLY A 206 19.99 -26.06 12.43
N LYS A 207 19.43 -27.28 12.40
CA LYS A 207 20.02 -28.37 11.60
C LYS A 207 19.80 -28.13 10.10
N PRO A 208 20.69 -28.63 9.21
CA PRO A 208 20.54 -28.47 7.76
C PRO A 208 19.15 -28.83 7.21
N GLU A 209 18.51 -29.88 7.73
CA GLU A 209 17.18 -30.33 7.30
C GLU A 209 16.06 -29.36 7.72
N GLN A 210 16.28 -28.58 8.79
CA GLN A 210 15.30 -27.65 9.33
C GLN A 210 15.35 -26.29 8.64
N VAL A 211 16.53 -25.89 8.15
CA VAL A 211 16.75 -24.59 7.50
C VAL A 211 16.63 -24.66 5.98
N THR A 212 16.78 -25.84 5.39
CA THR A 212 16.81 -25.97 3.93
C THR A 212 15.41 -26.19 3.38
N GLY A 213 14.88 -25.21 2.67
CA GLY A 213 13.63 -25.33 1.92
C GLY A 213 13.82 -25.82 0.48
N ARG A 214 12.68 -26.10 -0.15
CA ARG A 214 12.60 -26.53 -1.55
C ARG A 214 12.76 -25.37 -2.54
N GLY A 215 12.87 -24.12 -2.09
CA GLY A 215 13.08 -22.98 -2.98
C GLY A 215 12.00 -22.89 -4.06
N THR A 216 12.46 -22.89 -5.31
CA THR A 216 11.66 -22.83 -6.53
C THR A 216 10.91 -24.13 -6.87
N GLY A 217 10.69 -25.03 -5.91
CA GLY A 217 9.91 -26.26 -6.10
C GLY A 217 10.73 -27.49 -6.52
N ILE A 218 11.95 -27.64 -5.98
CA ILE A 218 12.83 -28.78 -6.28
C ILE A 218 12.30 -30.12 -5.74
N ASP A 219 12.68 -31.23 -6.39
CA ASP A 219 12.31 -32.60 -5.99
C ASP A 219 13.04 -33.08 -4.73
N ASP A 220 12.66 -34.26 -4.22
CA ASP A 220 13.22 -34.82 -2.98
C ASP A 220 14.72 -35.08 -3.05
N ALA A 221 15.20 -35.51 -4.23
CA ALA A 221 16.61 -35.80 -4.45
C ALA A 221 17.46 -34.52 -4.43
N THR A 222 16.99 -33.48 -5.11
CA THR A 222 17.63 -32.16 -5.15
C THR A 222 17.58 -31.49 -3.77
N TRP A 223 16.47 -31.62 -3.05
CA TRP A 223 16.35 -31.14 -1.68
C TRP A 223 17.36 -31.83 -0.75
N ALA A 224 17.46 -33.17 -0.80
CA ALA A 224 18.46 -33.92 -0.03
C ALA A 224 19.89 -33.52 -0.39
N GLY A 225 20.16 -33.26 -1.68
CA GLY A 225 21.43 -32.72 -2.15
C GLY A 225 21.74 -31.34 -1.54
N LYS A 226 20.76 -30.44 -1.51
CA LYS A 226 20.89 -29.11 -0.92
C LYS A 226 21.13 -29.17 0.60
N VAL A 227 20.41 -30.03 1.32
CA VAL A 227 20.64 -30.30 2.75
C VAL A 227 22.09 -30.76 2.98
N ALA A 228 22.58 -31.70 2.16
CA ALA A 228 23.94 -32.19 2.27
C ALA A 228 24.99 -31.10 1.96
N VAL A 229 24.73 -30.21 1.01
CA VAL A 229 25.58 -29.05 0.70
C VAL A 229 25.69 -28.11 1.90
N VAL A 230 24.55 -27.77 2.53
CA VAL A 230 24.52 -26.92 3.74
C VAL A 230 25.28 -27.59 4.88
N GLY A 231 25.06 -28.89 5.11
CA GLY A 231 25.78 -29.66 6.13
C GLY A 231 27.29 -29.64 5.92
N ARG A 232 27.76 -29.94 4.71
CA ARG A 232 29.19 -29.91 4.36
C ARG A 232 29.82 -28.53 4.61
N ALA A 233 29.12 -27.46 4.27
CA ALA A 233 29.62 -26.11 4.47
C ALA A 233 29.79 -25.77 5.96
N LEU A 234 28.80 -26.12 6.78
CA LEU A 234 28.86 -25.92 8.23
C LEU A 234 30.00 -26.73 8.86
N ASP A 235 30.18 -27.98 8.44
CA ASP A 235 31.25 -28.87 8.93
C ASP A 235 32.65 -28.38 8.52
N LEU A 236 32.79 -27.88 7.28
CA LEU A 236 34.04 -27.37 6.74
C LEU A 236 34.49 -26.10 7.47
N HIS A 237 33.58 -25.14 7.64
CA HIS A 237 33.92 -23.81 8.12
C HIS A 237 33.82 -23.66 9.63
N ARG A 238 33.05 -24.51 10.30
CA ARG A 238 32.80 -24.47 11.76
C ARG A 238 32.52 -23.04 12.23
N PRO A 239 31.46 -22.40 11.71
CA PRO A 239 31.22 -20.98 11.90
C PRO A 239 31.13 -20.62 13.39
N ASP A 240 31.83 -19.56 13.79
CA ASP A 240 31.74 -18.98 15.13
C ASP A 240 30.84 -17.75 15.08
N ALA A 241 29.69 -17.80 15.75
CA ALA A 241 28.75 -16.68 15.80
C ALA A 241 29.34 -15.42 16.46
N ALA A 242 30.44 -15.54 17.22
CA ALA A 242 31.19 -14.40 17.75
C ALA A 242 32.05 -13.69 16.70
N ASP A 243 32.29 -14.32 15.54
CA ASP A 243 32.89 -13.69 14.36
C ASP A 243 31.87 -13.58 13.19
N PRO A 244 30.90 -12.64 13.26
CA PRO A 244 29.87 -12.52 12.24
C PRO A 244 30.40 -12.21 10.84
N LEU A 245 31.50 -11.45 10.71
CA LEU A 245 32.11 -11.18 9.39
C LEU A 245 32.84 -12.42 8.84
N GLY A 246 33.47 -13.22 9.70
CA GLY A 246 34.06 -14.50 9.30
C GLY A 246 33.00 -15.49 8.82
N VAL A 247 31.88 -15.59 9.55
CA VAL A 247 30.73 -16.42 9.14
C VAL A 247 30.15 -15.95 7.80
N LEU A 248 29.95 -14.65 7.62
CA LEU A 248 29.47 -14.07 6.38
C LEU A 248 30.42 -14.34 5.21
N ALA A 249 31.73 -14.20 5.42
CA ALA A 249 32.73 -14.48 4.40
C ALA A 249 32.77 -15.97 4.00
N ALA A 250 32.59 -16.87 4.96
CA ALA A 250 32.62 -18.31 4.73
C ALA A 250 31.35 -18.83 4.03
N LEU A 251 30.17 -18.40 4.50
CA LEU A 251 28.87 -19.02 4.17
C LEU A 251 27.92 -18.13 3.38
N GLY A 252 28.18 -16.84 3.26
CA GLY A 252 27.25 -15.87 2.68
C GLY A 252 27.39 -15.68 1.17
N GLY A 253 26.78 -14.60 0.69
CA GLY A 253 27.01 -14.04 -0.64
C GLY A 253 27.31 -12.55 -0.59
N LEU A 254 27.75 -11.99 -1.72
CA LEU A 254 28.13 -10.57 -1.79
C LEU A 254 26.89 -9.67 -1.62
N GLU A 255 25.76 -10.08 -2.17
CA GLU A 255 24.43 -9.51 -1.98
C GLU A 255 23.90 -9.67 -0.54
N HIS A 256 24.14 -10.80 0.13
CA HIS A 256 23.88 -10.90 1.58
C HIS A 256 24.72 -9.88 2.35
N ALA A 257 26.01 -9.75 2.04
CA ALA A 257 26.91 -8.83 2.70
C ALA A 257 26.52 -7.36 2.48
N ALA A 258 26.13 -6.98 1.27
CA ALA A 258 25.56 -5.66 1.02
C ALA A 258 24.22 -5.46 1.74
N THR A 259 23.38 -6.48 1.83
CA THR A 259 22.14 -6.39 2.62
C THR A 259 22.44 -6.16 4.11
N VAL A 260 23.46 -6.81 4.69
CA VAL A 260 23.92 -6.54 6.07
C VAL A 260 24.28 -5.06 6.23
N GLY A 261 25.08 -4.52 5.32
CA GLY A 261 25.45 -3.10 5.31
C GLY A 261 24.26 -2.16 5.21
N PHE A 262 23.31 -2.49 4.32
CA PHE A 262 22.10 -1.70 4.12
C PHE A 262 21.24 -1.63 5.38
N LEU A 263 21.11 -2.75 6.08
CA LEU A 263 20.40 -2.83 7.37
C LEU A 263 21.10 -2.01 8.46
N LEU A 264 22.43 -2.09 8.55
CA LEU A 264 23.22 -1.32 9.51
C LEU A 264 23.18 0.19 9.22
N GLY A 265 23.27 0.58 7.94
CA GLY A 265 23.15 1.98 7.51
C GLY A 265 21.78 2.56 7.86
N ALA A 266 20.70 1.81 7.59
CA ALA A 266 19.34 2.21 7.99
C ALA A 266 19.22 2.41 9.50
N ALA A 267 19.74 1.46 10.29
CA ALA A 267 19.71 1.52 11.75
C ALA A 267 20.53 2.71 12.31
N ALA A 268 21.72 2.96 11.76
CA ALA A 268 22.54 4.11 12.14
C ALA A 268 21.85 5.45 11.80
N ALA A 269 21.11 5.50 10.70
CA ALA A 269 20.31 6.64 10.30
C ALA A 269 18.96 6.74 11.05
N ARG A 270 18.62 5.75 11.89
CA ARG A 270 17.32 5.60 12.55
C ARG A 270 16.13 5.62 11.59
N ILE A 271 16.32 5.02 10.41
CA ILE A 271 15.29 4.86 9.40
C ILE A 271 14.77 3.41 9.46
N PRO A 272 13.44 3.18 9.47
CA PRO A 272 12.91 1.83 9.40
C PRO A 272 13.34 1.14 8.11
N VAL A 273 13.77 -0.11 8.21
CA VAL A 273 14.11 -0.96 7.08
C VAL A 273 13.30 -2.24 7.09
N VAL A 274 12.61 -2.48 5.97
CA VAL A 274 11.68 -3.60 5.82
C VAL A 274 12.41 -4.78 5.19
N LEU A 275 12.45 -5.88 5.92
CA LEU A 275 12.99 -7.16 5.49
C LEU A 275 11.99 -7.83 4.55
N ASP A 276 12.49 -8.37 3.45
CA ASP A 276 11.72 -9.19 2.52
C ASP A 276 11.67 -10.66 2.99
N GLY A 277 12.23 -11.59 2.21
CA GLY A 277 12.24 -13.00 2.50
C GLY A 277 13.51 -13.49 3.20
N ILE A 278 13.87 -14.73 2.93
CA ILE A 278 14.91 -15.45 3.68
C ILE A 278 16.31 -14.85 3.53
N ALA A 279 16.67 -14.30 2.36
CA ALA A 279 17.98 -13.67 2.16
C ALA A 279 18.16 -12.45 3.08
N ALA A 280 17.13 -11.58 3.15
CA ALA A 280 17.10 -10.44 4.07
C ALA A 280 17.09 -10.89 5.54
N GLY A 281 16.34 -11.94 5.88
CA GLY A 281 16.33 -12.52 7.23
C GLY A 281 17.69 -13.08 7.66
N ALA A 282 18.41 -13.75 6.76
CA ALA A 282 19.75 -14.25 7.00
C ALA A 282 20.75 -13.10 7.21
N ALA A 283 20.71 -12.07 6.37
CA ALA A 283 21.52 -10.87 6.54
C ALA A 283 21.20 -10.14 7.86
N ALA A 284 19.93 -10.08 8.27
CA ALA A 284 19.52 -9.46 9.53
C ALA A 284 20.12 -10.18 10.76
N LEU A 285 20.30 -11.50 10.71
CA LEU A 285 20.98 -12.25 11.80
C LEU A 285 22.45 -11.83 11.92
N VAL A 286 23.14 -11.68 10.79
CA VAL A 286 24.53 -11.18 10.77
C VAL A 286 24.59 -9.74 11.29
N ALA A 287 23.68 -8.87 10.82
CA ALA A 287 23.61 -7.48 11.26
C ALA A 287 23.35 -7.37 12.77
N ARG A 288 22.46 -8.19 13.33
CA ARG A 288 22.23 -8.27 14.78
C ARG A 288 23.47 -8.74 15.54
N ALA A 289 24.21 -9.72 15.01
CA ALA A 289 25.43 -10.20 15.64
C ALA A 289 26.54 -9.13 15.65
N LEU A 290 26.56 -8.24 14.65
CA LEU A 290 27.45 -7.07 14.58
C LEU A 290 27.02 -5.93 15.51
N ALA A 291 25.73 -5.61 15.51
CA ALA A 291 25.14 -4.54 16.30
C ALA A 291 23.73 -4.95 16.77
N PRO A 292 23.59 -5.49 18.00
CA PRO A 292 22.30 -5.99 18.50
C PRO A 292 21.16 -4.98 18.44
N GLU A 293 21.46 -3.70 18.70
CA GLU A 293 20.49 -2.60 18.68
C GLU A 293 19.94 -2.30 17.27
N ALA A 294 20.58 -2.78 16.20
CA ALA A 294 20.11 -2.58 14.83
C ALA A 294 18.72 -3.19 14.60
N VAL A 295 18.38 -4.25 15.34
CA VAL A 295 17.06 -4.91 15.27
C VAL A 295 15.93 -3.93 15.54
N GLY A 296 16.15 -2.88 16.33
CA GLY A 296 15.16 -1.83 16.59
C GLY A 296 14.70 -1.09 15.33
N ALA A 297 15.49 -1.11 14.24
CA ALA A 297 15.13 -0.54 12.95
C ALA A 297 14.49 -1.53 11.98
N PHE A 298 14.52 -2.83 12.27
CA PHE A 298 14.08 -3.87 11.34
C PHE A 298 12.58 -4.10 11.46
N VAL A 299 11.90 -4.17 10.31
CA VAL A 299 10.50 -4.57 10.20
C VAL A 299 10.41 -5.80 9.32
N ALA A 300 9.88 -6.91 9.84
CA ALA A 300 9.69 -8.10 9.02
C ALA A 300 8.49 -7.92 8.09
N GLY A 301 8.71 -7.71 6.79
CA GLY A 301 7.63 -7.46 5.83
C GLY A 301 6.69 -8.65 5.69
N HIS A 302 7.24 -9.85 5.54
CA HIS A 302 6.45 -11.07 5.54
C HIS A 302 7.19 -12.25 6.18
N VAL A 303 6.46 -13.32 6.49
CA VAL A 303 7.08 -14.64 6.66
C VAL A 303 7.13 -15.34 5.32
N SER A 304 8.34 -15.74 4.90
CA SER A 304 8.51 -16.54 3.69
C SER A 304 8.07 -17.98 3.93
N ALA A 305 7.59 -18.64 2.88
CA ALA A 305 7.28 -20.07 2.88
C ALA A 305 8.55 -20.96 3.03
N GLU A 306 9.75 -20.39 2.96
CA GLU A 306 11.00 -21.11 3.25
C GLU A 306 11.08 -21.49 4.75
N PRO A 307 11.46 -22.74 5.10
CA PRO A 307 11.50 -23.23 6.48
C PRO A 307 12.36 -22.37 7.42
N ALA A 308 13.50 -21.89 6.93
CA ALA A 308 14.42 -21.05 7.70
C ALA A 308 13.84 -19.68 8.07
N ALA A 309 12.77 -19.21 7.41
CA ALA A 309 12.23 -17.87 7.66
C ALA A 309 11.67 -17.73 9.07
N ARG A 310 10.89 -18.72 9.54
CA ARG A 310 10.34 -18.70 10.90
C ARG A 310 11.44 -18.77 11.96
N LEU A 311 12.47 -19.59 11.73
CA LEU A 311 13.65 -19.69 12.60
C LEU A 311 14.39 -18.35 12.71
N ALA A 312 14.64 -17.69 11.57
CA ALA A 312 15.29 -16.39 11.53
C ALA A 312 14.48 -15.32 12.28
N LEU A 313 13.16 -15.23 12.01
CA LEU A 313 12.28 -14.26 12.67
C LEU A 313 12.18 -14.49 14.18
N THR A 314 12.08 -15.75 14.63
CA THR A 314 12.11 -16.10 16.05
C THR A 314 13.42 -15.69 16.70
N ALA A 315 14.56 -15.97 16.07
CA ALA A 315 15.86 -15.58 16.59
C ALA A 315 15.98 -14.04 16.68
N LEU A 316 15.49 -13.31 15.68
CA LEU A 316 15.48 -11.84 15.66
C LEU A 316 14.46 -11.22 16.62
N GLY A 317 13.48 -11.98 17.12
CA GLY A 317 12.39 -11.45 17.93
C GLY A 317 11.40 -10.60 17.13
N LEU A 318 11.31 -10.80 15.82
CA LEU A 318 10.47 -10.01 14.93
C LEU A 318 9.15 -10.74 14.61
N ARG A 319 8.05 -9.99 14.64
CA ARG A 319 6.73 -10.45 14.16
C ARG A 319 6.54 -9.95 12.72
N PRO A 320 6.22 -10.83 11.75
CA PRO A 320 5.99 -10.41 10.36
C PRO A 320 4.70 -9.61 10.22
N VAL A 321 4.68 -8.65 9.30
CA VAL A 321 3.49 -7.88 8.93
C VAL A 321 2.50 -8.73 8.15
N LEU A 322 3.02 -9.57 7.23
CA LEU A 322 2.22 -10.37 6.31
C LEU A 322 2.56 -11.88 6.41
N ASP A 323 1.55 -12.73 6.24
CA ASP A 323 1.69 -14.18 6.03
C ASP A 323 0.89 -14.53 4.76
N LEU A 324 1.58 -14.62 3.63
CA LEU A 324 1.00 -14.70 2.28
C LEU A 324 1.61 -15.84 1.44
N ASP A 325 2.32 -16.78 2.08
CA ASP A 325 3.02 -17.89 1.42
C ASP A 325 4.02 -17.46 0.32
N LEU A 326 4.56 -16.24 0.42
CA LEU A 326 5.49 -15.70 -0.57
C LEU A 326 6.88 -16.36 -0.45
N ARG A 327 7.51 -16.58 -1.60
CA ARG A 327 8.87 -17.16 -1.73
C ARG A 327 9.61 -16.69 -2.99
N LEU A 328 9.23 -15.54 -3.53
CA LEU A 328 9.84 -14.97 -4.72
C LEU A 328 11.20 -14.32 -4.41
N GLY A 329 11.27 -13.53 -3.34
CA GLY A 329 12.38 -12.62 -3.09
C GLY A 329 12.16 -11.27 -3.78
N GLU A 330 13.25 -10.67 -4.26
CA GLU A 330 13.30 -9.40 -5.02
C GLU A 330 12.88 -8.16 -4.22
N GLY A 331 12.42 -8.30 -2.98
CA GLY A 331 11.80 -7.22 -2.19
C GLY A 331 10.27 -7.20 -2.26
N SER A 332 9.65 -8.22 -2.86
CA SER A 332 8.20 -8.27 -3.09
C SER A 332 7.35 -8.18 -1.81
N GLY A 333 7.69 -8.96 -0.78
CA GLY A 333 7.04 -8.92 0.53
C GLY A 333 7.36 -7.66 1.33
N ALA A 334 8.57 -7.12 1.22
CA ALA A 334 8.90 -5.82 1.82
C ALA A 334 8.03 -4.69 1.25
N VAL A 335 7.88 -4.64 -0.08
CA VAL A 335 7.03 -3.66 -0.77
C VAL A 335 5.55 -3.84 -0.43
N LEU A 336 5.05 -5.08 -0.36
CA LEU A 336 3.65 -5.36 0.01
C LEU A 336 3.33 -4.96 1.46
N ALA A 337 4.31 -4.99 2.36
CA ALA A 337 4.12 -4.58 3.75
C ALA A 337 4.09 -3.05 3.94
N LEU A 338 4.63 -2.28 2.99
CA LEU A 338 4.79 -0.83 3.10
C LEU A 338 3.48 -0.08 3.39
N PRO A 339 2.32 -0.39 2.76
CA PRO A 339 1.06 0.28 3.09
C PRO A 339 0.63 0.10 4.55
N VAL A 340 0.86 -1.09 5.13
CA VAL A 340 0.53 -1.36 6.55
C VAL A 340 1.46 -0.56 7.47
N ILE A 341 2.74 -0.44 7.12
CA ILE A 341 3.73 0.34 7.88
C ILE A 341 3.38 1.84 7.84
N ARG A 342 2.95 2.36 6.68
CA ARG A 342 2.44 3.73 6.57
C ARG A 342 1.17 3.93 7.40
N ALA A 343 0.24 2.97 7.36
CA ALA A 343 -0.96 3.01 8.18
C ALA A 343 -0.64 3.06 9.67
N ALA A 344 0.42 2.40 10.14
CA ALA A 344 0.84 2.46 11.54
C ALA A 344 1.23 3.89 11.99
N ALA A 345 1.92 4.66 11.15
CA ALA A 345 2.21 6.07 11.41
C ALA A 345 0.95 6.96 11.30
N ALA A 346 0.12 6.70 10.28
CA ALA A 346 -1.13 7.44 10.05
C ALA A 346 -2.10 7.26 11.22
N VAL A 347 -2.24 6.06 11.78
CA VAL A 347 -3.10 5.80 12.95
C VAL A 347 -2.71 6.67 14.15
N LEU A 348 -1.42 6.79 14.44
CA LEU A 348 -0.96 7.68 15.52
C LEU A 348 -1.17 9.15 15.16
N THR A 349 -1.19 9.52 13.88
CA THR A 349 -1.26 10.93 13.47
C THR A 349 -2.70 11.43 13.33
N GLU A 350 -3.58 10.63 12.74
CA GLU A 350 -4.87 11.05 12.18
C GLU A 350 -6.07 10.59 13.00
N VAL A 351 -5.94 9.53 13.80
CA VAL A 351 -7.07 9.03 14.61
C VAL A 351 -7.24 9.93 15.84
N ALA A 352 -8.48 10.36 16.09
CA ALA A 352 -8.84 11.13 17.28
C ALA A 352 -8.68 10.30 18.56
N THR A 353 -8.50 10.97 19.70
CA THR A 353 -8.50 10.38 21.03
C THR A 353 -9.91 10.27 21.62
N LEU A 354 -10.09 9.43 22.64
CA LEU A 354 -11.36 9.30 23.37
C LEU A 354 -11.74 10.60 24.06
N ASP A 355 -10.78 11.38 24.58
CA ASP A 355 -11.03 12.69 25.18
C ASP A 355 -11.52 13.69 24.13
N GLU A 356 -10.87 13.70 22.96
CA GLU A 356 -11.28 14.47 21.78
C GLU A 356 -12.71 14.12 21.33
N VAL A 357 -13.07 12.84 21.33
CA VAL A 357 -14.44 12.38 21.05
C VAL A 357 -15.41 12.75 22.20
N ALA A 358 -15.01 12.63 23.46
CA ALA A 358 -15.87 12.90 24.61
C ALA A 358 -16.13 14.39 24.84
N THR A 359 -15.22 15.28 24.43
CA THR A 359 -15.46 16.74 24.45
C THR A 359 -16.55 17.19 23.48
N LEU A 360 -16.99 16.30 22.58
CA LEU A 360 -18.20 16.51 21.79
C LEU A 360 -19.48 16.20 22.56
N ASP A 361 -19.41 15.25 23.50
CA ASP A 361 -20.56 14.78 24.25
C ASP A 361 -20.95 15.75 25.42
N ASP A 362 -20.03 16.61 25.90
CA ASP A 362 -20.32 17.63 26.94
C ASP A 362 -21.10 18.88 26.41
N VAL A 363 -21.51 18.86 25.14
CA VAL A 363 -22.51 19.80 24.55
C VAL A 363 -23.74 19.04 24.04
N ALA A 364 -24.30 18.11 24.82
CA ALA A 364 -25.75 17.88 24.95
C ALA A 364 -25.98 16.63 25.80
N THR A 365 -26.52 16.81 27.01
CA THR A 365 -26.97 15.67 27.80
C THR A 365 -28.21 15.03 27.17
N LEU A 366 -28.01 13.77 26.75
CA LEU A 366 -28.92 12.61 26.75
C LEU A 366 -29.86 12.43 25.56
N ASP A 367 -29.31 11.84 24.49
CA ASP A 367 -29.71 10.50 23.99
C ASP A 367 -28.59 9.92 23.08
N ASP A 368 -27.47 9.52 23.70
CA ASP A 368 -26.20 9.22 23.01
C ASP A 368 -25.94 7.73 22.74
N VAL A 369 -25.87 7.37 21.46
CA VAL A 369 -24.69 6.67 20.91
C VAL A 369 -24.22 7.51 19.71
N ALA A 370 -23.15 8.26 19.93
CA ALA A 370 -22.54 9.18 18.98
C ALA A 370 -21.89 8.47 17.77
N THR A 371 -22.02 9.08 16.59
CA THR A 371 -21.15 8.82 15.43
C THR A 371 -20.38 10.09 15.08
N LEU A 372 -19.13 10.14 15.56
CA LEU A 372 -17.94 10.68 14.89
C LEU A 372 -18.13 11.92 13.99
N ASP A 373 -18.52 13.05 14.57
CA ASP A 373 -18.30 14.38 14.01
C ASP A 373 -17.62 15.25 15.08
N ASP A 374 -16.51 15.89 14.69
CA ASP A 374 -15.82 17.04 15.32
C ASP A 374 -14.69 16.83 16.36
N VAL A 375 -13.48 16.48 15.89
CA VAL A 375 -12.30 17.23 16.39
C VAL A 375 -11.68 18.08 15.29
N ALA A 376 -12.09 19.34 15.39
CA ALA A 376 -11.32 20.55 15.18
C ALA A 376 -11.07 21.01 13.73
N ALA A 377 -12.00 21.84 13.26
CA ALA A 377 -11.60 23.13 12.72
C ALA A 377 -11.06 24.03 13.86
N GLY A 378 -9.79 24.42 13.79
CA GLY A 378 -9.19 25.29 14.81
C GLY A 378 -7.80 25.85 14.53
N GLY A 379 -7.42 26.07 13.26
CA GLY A 379 -6.23 26.82 12.88
C GLY A 379 -6.59 27.87 11.83
N ALA A 380 -6.89 29.08 12.27
CA ALA A 380 -7.26 30.20 11.39
C ALA A 380 -6.03 30.73 10.63
N ASP A 381 -5.97 30.44 9.32
CA ASP A 381 -5.55 31.42 8.32
C ASP A 381 -6.20 31.13 6.97
N GLY A 382 -6.74 32.18 6.34
CA GLY A 382 -7.20 32.19 4.96
C GLY A 382 -8.64 31.73 4.71
N ARG A 383 -9.62 32.62 4.88
CA ARG A 383 -10.90 32.58 4.15
C ARG A 383 -10.62 32.56 2.63
N ARG A 384 -10.37 31.37 2.07
CA ARG A 384 -10.56 31.08 0.65
C ARG A 384 -11.92 30.45 0.53
N ALA A 385 -12.85 31.13 -0.13
CA ALA A 385 -14.14 30.56 -0.51
C ALA A 385 -13.90 29.18 -1.15
N ARG A 386 -14.41 28.10 -0.53
CA ARG A 386 -14.32 26.74 -1.09
C ARG A 386 -15.01 26.79 -2.45
N ARG A 387 -14.28 26.41 -3.51
CA ARG A 387 -14.84 26.38 -4.86
C ARG A 387 -15.95 25.34 -4.93
N PRO A 388 -17.00 25.56 -5.75
CA PRO A 388 -18.02 24.56 -6.03
C PRO A 388 -17.38 23.25 -6.49
N ARG A 389 -17.91 22.11 -6.02
CA ARG A 389 -17.42 20.76 -6.39
C ARG A 389 -18.55 19.91 -6.95
N ARG A 390 -18.29 19.23 -8.06
CA ARG A 390 -19.21 18.26 -8.67
C ARG A 390 -18.68 16.86 -8.42
N ILE A 391 -19.42 16.05 -7.69
CA ILE A 391 -18.98 14.74 -7.24
C ILE A 391 -19.98 13.69 -7.72
N LEU A 392 -19.48 12.69 -8.45
CA LEU A 392 -20.28 11.53 -8.86
C LEU A 392 -19.90 10.30 -8.04
N VAL A 393 -20.88 9.60 -7.48
CA VAL A 393 -20.71 8.36 -6.73
C VAL A 393 -21.41 7.21 -7.45
N LEU A 394 -20.61 6.31 -8.00
CA LEU A 394 -21.00 5.11 -8.74
C LEU A 394 -20.94 3.87 -7.85
N GLY A 395 -21.74 2.85 -8.19
CA GLY A 395 -21.59 1.53 -7.59
C GLY A 395 -22.77 0.60 -7.84
N GLY A 396 -22.61 -0.67 -7.48
CA GLY A 396 -23.69 -1.66 -7.59
C GLY A 396 -24.88 -1.38 -6.67
N ALA A 397 -25.94 -2.17 -6.79
CA ALA A 397 -27.00 -2.20 -5.79
C ALA A 397 -26.44 -2.62 -4.42
N ARG A 398 -26.86 -1.95 -3.33
CA ARG A 398 -26.40 -2.23 -1.95
C ARG A 398 -24.88 -2.15 -1.73
N SER A 399 -24.17 -1.40 -2.56
CA SER A 399 -22.72 -1.19 -2.47
C SER A 399 -22.28 -0.14 -1.43
N GLY A 400 -23.22 0.56 -0.79
CA GLY A 400 -22.93 1.67 0.15
C GLY A 400 -22.92 3.08 -0.49
N LYS A 401 -23.33 3.22 -1.75
CA LYS A 401 -23.26 4.49 -2.49
C LYS A 401 -24.07 5.65 -1.94
N SER A 402 -25.29 5.40 -1.48
CA SER A 402 -26.10 6.44 -0.86
C SER A 402 -25.44 6.94 0.43
N THR A 403 -24.97 6.04 1.30
CA THR A 403 -24.26 6.37 2.54
C THR A 403 -22.98 7.17 2.29
N THR A 404 -22.20 6.80 1.28
CA THR A 404 -20.99 7.56 0.92
C THR A 404 -21.32 8.93 0.34
N ALA A 405 -22.36 9.03 -0.49
CA ALA A 405 -22.79 10.30 -1.06
C ALA A 405 -23.41 11.24 -0.03
N GLU A 406 -24.14 10.70 0.95
CA GLU A 406 -24.67 11.45 2.10
C GLU A 406 -23.52 12.05 2.93
N ARG A 407 -22.52 11.23 3.29
CA ARG A 407 -21.32 11.71 3.98
C ARG A 407 -20.61 12.81 3.18
N LEU A 408 -20.39 12.57 1.89
CA LEU A 408 -19.74 13.56 1.01
C LEU A 408 -20.56 14.84 0.88
N ALA A 409 -21.89 14.77 0.83
CA ALA A 409 -22.75 15.95 0.75
C ALA A 409 -22.73 16.76 2.05
N GLY A 410 -22.73 16.10 3.21
CA GLY A 410 -22.60 16.73 4.52
C GLY A 410 -21.26 17.46 4.68
N GLU A 411 -20.16 16.89 4.19
CA GLU A 411 -18.81 17.48 4.27
C GLU A 411 -18.58 18.64 3.29
N ALA A 412 -19.46 18.80 2.29
CA ALA A 412 -19.17 19.59 1.11
C ALA A 412 -19.67 21.05 1.15
N GLY A 413 -20.23 21.51 2.27
CA GLY A 413 -20.64 22.91 2.46
C GLY A 413 -20.77 23.35 3.92
N THR A 414 -21.19 24.60 4.12
CA THR A 414 -21.37 25.25 5.43
C THR A 414 -22.84 25.51 5.77
N GLY A 415 -23.76 24.78 5.12
CA GLY A 415 -25.21 24.99 5.23
C GLY A 415 -26.01 23.71 4.94
N PRO A 416 -27.32 23.72 5.18
CA PRO A 416 -28.16 22.53 5.10
C PRO A 416 -28.17 21.96 3.67
N VAL A 417 -28.07 20.64 3.56
CA VAL A 417 -28.08 19.95 2.26
C VAL A 417 -29.51 19.90 1.72
N THR A 418 -29.69 20.26 0.45
CA THR A 418 -30.94 19.98 -0.25
C THR A 418 -30.84 18.60 -0.93
N TYR A 419 -31.69 17.68 -0.49
CA TYR A 419 -31.80 16.32 -0.99
C TYR A 419 -32.82 16.23 -2.12
N LEU A 420 -32.39 15.95 -3.35
CA LEU A 420 -33.26 15.77 -4.52
C LEU A 420 -33.62 14.29 -4.70
N ALA A 421 -34.81 13.92 -4.26
CA ALA A 421 -35.34 12.56 -4.40
C ALA A 421 -35.96 12.41 -5.80
N THR A 422 -35.27 11.67 -6.67
CA THR A 422 -35.63 11.46 -8.08
C THR A 422 -36.44 10.18 -8.32
N GLY A 423 -36.73 9.41 -7.27
CA GLY A 423 -37.55 8.20 -7.33
C GLY A 423 -39.03 8.51 -7.58
N PRO A 424 -39.78 7.59 -8.23
CA PRO A 424 -41.23 7.73 -8.34
C PRO A 424 -41.89 7.75 -6.95
N ARG A 425 -42.99 8.49 -6.81
CA ARG A 425 -43.77 8.49 -5.56
C ARG A 425 -44.28 7.07 -5.28
N PRO A 426 -44.24 6.60 -4.02
CA PRO A 426 -44.87 5.34 -3.65
C PRO A 426 -46.33 5.31 -4.08
N THR A 427 -46.71 4.31 -4.86
CA THR A 427 -48.12 3.98 -5.13
C THR A 427 -48.60 3.01 -4.05
N ALA A 428 -49.91 2.95 -3.83
CA ALA A 428 -50.50 2.04 -2.83
C ALA A 428 -50.24 0.55 -3.16
N ASP A 429 -49.86 0.26 -4.40
CA ASP A 429 -49.72 -1.09 -4.94
C ASP A 429 -48.28 -1.65 -4.85
N ASP A 430 -47.32 -0.87 -4.34
CA ASP A 430 -45.92 -1.30 -4.11
C ASP A 430 -45.46 -1.00 -2.67
N PRO A 431 -45.83 -1.85 -1.69
CA PRO A 431 -45.46 -1.67 -0.29
C PRO A 431 -43.96 -1.84 -0.04
N GLU A 432 -43.23 -2.58 -0.88
CA GLU A 432 -41.77 -2.70 -0.77
C GLU A 432 -41.09 -1.37 -1.13
N TRP A 433 -41.54 -0.73 -2.22
CA TRP A 433 -41.04 0.59 -2.62
C TRP A 433 -41.38 1.67 -1.60
N ALA A 434 -42.60 1.65 -1.04
CA ALA A 434 -43.01 2.56 0.02
C ALA A 434 -42.12 2.47 1.27
N GLU A 435 -41.77 1.24 1.67
CA GLU A 435 -40.92 0.98 2.82
C GLU A 435 -39.45 1.39 2.59
N ARG A 436 -38.95 1.21 1.36
CA ARG A 436 -37.62 1.70 0.96
C ARG A 436 -37.55 3.22 0.98
N VAL A 437 -38.58 3.90 0.48
CA VAL A 437 -38.68 5.37 0.54
C VAL A 437 -38.78 5.85 2.00
N ARG A 438 -39.54 5.17 2.85
CA ARG A 438 -39.65 5.48 4.28
C ARG A 438 -38.30 5.36 5.00
N THR A 439 -37.65 4.20 4.88
CA THR A 439 -36.32 3.95 5.47
C THR A 439 -35.28 4.97 5.00
N HIS A 440 -35.36 5.38 3.74
CA HIS A 440 -34.44 6.35 3.16
C HIS A 440 -34.70 7.78 3.65
N ARG A 441 -35.94 8.13 3.96
CA ARG A 441 -36.31 9.42 4.59
C ARG A 441 -35.90 9.48 6.06
N GLU A 442 -36.06 8.38 6.80
CA GLU A 442 -35.75 8.30 8.24
C GLU A 442 -34.25 8.36 8.56
N ARG A 443 -33.39 8.02 7.59
CA ARG A 443 -31.92 8.04 7.76
C ARG A 443 -31.28 9.41 7.55
N ARG A 444 -32.05 10.40 7.11
CA ARG A 444 -31.49 11.72 6.74
C ARG A 444 -31.39 12.62 7.96
N PRO A 445 -30.33 13.43 8.07
CA PRO A 445 -30.26 14.45 9.11
C PRO A 445 -31.49 15.39 9.08
N PRO A 446 -32.05 15.77 10.23
CA PRO A 446 -33.30 16.54 10.31
C PRO A 446 -33.17 17.97 9.77
N ASP A 447 -31.94 18.47 9.63
CA ASP A 447 -31.58 19.76 9.05
C ASP A 447 -31.53 19.73 7.51
N TRP A 448 -31.69 18.58 6.87
CA TRP A 448 -31.69 18.45 5.41
C TRP A 448 -33.08 18.69 4.81
N THR A 449 -33.13 19.46 3.74
CA THR A 449 -34.39 19.73 3.02
C THR A 449 -34.58 18.73 1.89
N THR A 450 -35.62 17.90 1.95
CA THR A 450 -35.95 16.98 0.85
C THR A 450 -36.90 17.62 -0.16
N VAL A 451 -36.55 17.55 -1.44
CA VAL A 451 -37.42 17.92 -2.57
C VAL A 451 -37.63 16.70 -3.46
N GLU A 452 -38.88 16.28 -3.62
CA GLU A 452 -39.26 15.26 -4.60
C GLU A 452 -39.41 15.92 -5.97
N THR A 453 -38.49 15.65 -6.87
CA THR A 453 -38.48 16.30 -8.17
C THR A 453 -37.71 15.49 -9.21
N ALA A 454 -38.16 15.58 -10.45
CA ALA A 454 -37.40 15.14 -11.62
C ALA A 454 -36.73 16.33 -12.34
N ASP A 455 -37.08 17.57 -11.98
CA ASP A 455 -36.53 18.79 -12.57
C ASP A 455 -35.17 19.13 -11.95
N LEU A 456 -34.18 18.29 -12.24
CA LEU A 456 -32.81 18.49 -11.76
C LEU A 456 -32.17 19.76 -12.35
N VAL A 457 -32.56 20.13 -13.58
CA VAL A 457 -31.99 21.29 -14.31
C VAL A 457 -32.25 22.58 -13.56
N THR A 458 -33.49 22.82 -13.11
CA THR A 458 -33.83 24.04 -12.35
C THR A 458 -33.12 24.08 -11.00
N HIS A 459 -32.94 22.94 -10.33
CA HIS A 459 -32.24 22.91 -9.05
C HIS A 459 -30.73 23.10 -9.17
N LEU A 460 -30.12 22.65 -10.28
CA LEU A 460 -28.69 22.80 -10.58
C LEU A 460 -28.34 24.22 -11.05
N LYS A 461 -29.26 24.89 -11.77
CA LYS A 461 -29.12 26.29 -12.16
C LYS A 461 -29.27 27.18 -10.92
N ALA A 462 -28.19 27.82 -10.51
CA ALA A 462 -28.23 28.82 -9.46
C ALA A 462 -28.72 30.13 -10.09
N ASP A 463 -30.04 30.34 -10.14
CA ASP A 463 -30.60 31.60 -10.64
C ASP A 463 -30.31 32.78 -9.70
N GLU A 464 -29.85 32.51 -8.46
CA GLU A 464 -29.48 33.52 -7.47
C GLU A 464 -28.01 33.38 -7.02
N PRO A 465 -27.21 34.47 -7.06
CA PRO A 465 -25.80 34.48 -6.64
C PRO A 465 -25.54 34.05 -5.19
N GLU A 466 -26.58 33.98 -4.35
CA GLU A 466 -26.49 33.74 -2.91
C GLU A 466 -26.79 32.27 -2.53
N ARG A 467 -27.30 31.46 -3.47
CA ARG A 467 -27.73 30.09 -3.19
C ARG A 467 -26.55 29.10 -3.20
N THR A 468 -25.92 28.97 -2.04
CA THR A 468 -24.66 28.19 -1.85
C THR A 468 -24.85 26.82 -1.17
N GLU A 469 -26.07 26.47 -0.80
CA GLU A 469 -26.40 25.20 -0.15
C GLU A 469 -26.01 23.99 -1.03
N PRO A 470 -25.36 22.95 -0.46
CA PRO A 470 -25.04 21.74 -1.20
C PRO A 470 -26.28 21.00 -1.70
N LEU A 471 -26.13 20.32 -2.84
CA LEU A 471 -27.16 19.46 -3.42
C LEU A 471 -26.71 18.00 -3.35
N LEU A 472 -27.63 17.11 -2.96
CA LEU A 472 -27.48 15.68 -3.13
C LEU A 472 -28.57 15.14 -4.05
N ILE A 473 -28.17 14.59 -5.19
CA ILE A 473 -29.06 13.89 -6.12
C ILE A 473 -29.08 12.41 -5.75
N ASP A 474 -30.25 11.94 -5.33
CA ASP A 474 -30.47 10.60 -4.76
C ASP A 474 -30.08 9.45 -5.70
N CYS A 475 -30.49 9.56 -6.97
CA CYS A 475 -30.23 8.51 -7.96
C CYS A 475 -30.47 9.02 -9.39
N LEU A 476 -29.40 9.17 -10.17
CA LEU A 476 -29.51 9.47 -11.61
C LEU A 476 -30.16 8.30 -12.38
N SER A 477 -30.05 7.08 -11.87
CA SER A 477 -30.69 5.92 -12.50
C SER A 477 -32.21 5.99 -12.45
N THR A 478 -32.82 6.40 -11.32
CA THR A 478 -34.28 6.54 -11.24
C THR A 478 -34.78 7.77 -11.99
N TRP A 479 -33.99 8.84 -12.01
CA TRP A 479 -34.26 9.99 -12.88
C TRP A 479 -34.32 9.57 -14.35
N LEU A 480 -33.31 8.83 -14.82
CA LEU A 480 -33.25 8.36 -16.19
C LEU A 480 -34.43 7.43 -16.53
N THR A 481 -34.78 6.49 -15.65
CA THR A 481 -35.97 5.63 -15.85
C THR A 481 -37.22 6.48 -16.10
N ARG A 482 -37.44 7.52 -15.31
CA ARG A 482 -38.58 8.42 -15.48
C ARG A 482 -38.53 9.18 -16.80
N MET A 483 -37.38 9.72 -17.20
CA MET A 483 -37.24 10.43 -18.48
C MET A 483 -37.48 9.51 -19.68
N MET A 484 -37.01 8.26 -19.59
CA MET A 484 -37.29 7.24 -20.61
C MET A 484 -38.78 6.88 -20.68
N ASP A 485 -39.49 6.79 -19.55
CA ASP A 485 -40.94 6.60 -19.53
C ASP A 485 -41.67 7.78 -20.18
N GLU A 486 -41.33 9.02 -19.81
CA GLU A 486 -41.96 10.25 -20.32
C GLU A 486 -41.69 10.48 -21.82
N ALA A 487 -40.48 10.13 -22.29
CA ALA A 487 -40.13 10.17 -23.71
C ALA A 487 -40.76 9.02 -24.52
N GLY A 488 -41.38 8.04 -23.87
CA GLY A 488 -42.01 6.89 -24.52
C GLY A 488 -41.03 5.82 -24.99
N CYS A 489 -39.80 5.77 -24.45
CA CYS A 489 -38.74 4.85 -24.86
C CYS A 489 -39.06 3.36 -24.64
N PHE A 490 -39.99 3.05 -23.74
CA PHE A 490 -40.40 1.66 -23.43
C PHE A 490 -41.63 1.20 -24.24
N GLY A 491 -42.20 2.07 -25.07
CA GLY A 491 -43.42 1.80 -25.81
C GLY A 491 -43.21 1.04 -27.12
N THR A 492 -43.11 -0.29 -27.07
CA THR A 492 -43.70 -1.23 -28.06
C THR A 492 -43.72 -2.66 -27.51
N GLU A 493 -44.54 -2.95 -26.49
CA GLU A 493 -44.98 -4.35 -26.28
C GLU A 493 -46.50 -4.51 -26.20
N HIS A 494 -47.30 -3.45 -26.03
CA HIS A 494 -48.76 -3.51 -26.14
C HIS A 494 -49.32 -2.24 -26.82
N HIS A 495 -49.54 -2.28 -28.13
CA HIS A 495 -50.47 -1.36 -28.80
C HIS A 495 -51.49 -2.19 -29.60
N SER A 496 -52.75 -2.08 -29.17
CA SER A 496 -53.92 -2.48 -29.96
C SER A 496 -54.03 -1.55 -31.18
N PRO A 497 -54.43 -2.04 -32.36
CA PRO A 497 -54.40 -1.27 -33.60
C PRO A 497 -55.59 -0.32 -33.69
N ALA A 498 -55.58 0.78 -32.93
CA ALA A 498 -56.53 1.88 -33.12
C ALA A 498 -56.10 3.12 -32.33
N GLN A 499 -55.10 3.86 -32.82
CA GLN A 499 -54.98 5.30 -32.59
C GLN A 499 -53.94 5.90 -33.55
N GLU A 500 -54.36 6.91 -34.31
CA GLU A 500 -53.56 7.61 -35.31
C GLU A 500 -52.37 8.38 -34.67
N PRO A 501 -51.27 8.60 -35.43
CA PRO A 501 -50.05 9.16 -34.87
C PRO A 501 -50.19 10.68 -34.69
N VAL A 502 -50.35 11.10 -33.45
CA VAL A 502 -50.23 12.51 -33.05
C VAL A 502 -48.76 12.84 -32.96
N THR A 503 -48.18 13.41 -34.04
CA THR A 503 -46.96 14.25 -34.11
C THR A 503 -45.85 14.02 -33.06
N ALA A 504 -45.53 12.77 -32.72
CA ALA A 504 -44.66 12.48 -31.59
C ALA A 504 -43.18 12.60 -32.00
N GLN A 505 -42.45 13.48 -31.32
CA GLN A 505 -40.98 13.55 -31.38
C GLN A 505 -40.36 12.15 -31.23
N ASP A 506 -39.27 11.88 -31.95
CA ASP A 506 -38.49 10.66 -31.80
C ASP A 506 -38.13 10.46 -30.30
N PRO A 507 -38.58 9.37 -29.64
CA PRO A 507 -38.32 9.11 -28.24
C PRO A 507 -36.84 9.19 -27.86
N ALA A 508 -35.95 8.75 -28.75
CA ALA A 508 -34.51 8.83 -28.51
C ALA A 508 -34.02 10.29 -28.53
N ALA A 509 -34.52 11.11 -29.46
CA ALA A 509 -34.18 12.53 -29.54
C ALA A 509 -34.73 13.32 -28.35
N ALA A 510 -35.93 12.98 -27.86
CA ALA A 510 -36.51 13.59 -26.67
C ALA A 510 -35.68 13.26 -25.42
N LEU A 511 -35.32 11.99 -25.21
CA LEU A 511 -34.45 11.57 -24.11
C LEU A 511 -33.07 12.24 -24.17
N ALA A 512 -32.46 12.28 -25.36
CA ALA A 512 -31.17 12.92 -25.57
C ALA A 512 -31.21 14.42 -25.18
N ALA A 513 -32.29 15.13 -25.51
CA ALA A 513 -32.46 16.53 -25.14
C ALA A 513 -32.51 16.74 -23.61
N GLU A 514 -33.19 15.86 -22.88
CA GLU A 514 -33.22 15.89 -21.41
C GLU A 514 -31.85 15.61 -20.78
N VAL A 515 -31.12 14.61 -21.30
CA VAL A 515 -29.75 14.29 -20.87
C VAL A 515 -28.80 15.44 -21.18
N ASP A 516 -28.91 16.05 -22.36
CA ASP A 516 -28.11 17.23 -22.76
C ASP A 516 -28.36 18.41 -21.82
N ALA A 517 -29.62 18.69 -21.49
CA ALA A 517 -29.99 19.75 -20.56
C ALA A 517 -29.43 19.52 -19.15
N LEU A 518 -29.50 18.28 -18.65
CA LEU A 518 -28.93 17.90 -17.36
C LEU A 518 -27.41 18.06 -17.34
N VAL A 519 -26.71 17.56 -18.35
CA VAL A 519 -25.24 17.67 -18.43
C VAL A 519 -24.80 19.12 -18.53
N ALA A 520 -25.48 19.94 -19.33
CA ALA A 520 -25.18 21.38 -19.41
C ALA A 520 -25.42 22.10 -18.07
N ALA A 521 -26.48 21.75 -17.34
CA ALA A 521 -26.74 22.30 -16.00
C ALA A 521 -25.69 21.84 -14.97
N TRP A 522 -25.25 20.58 -15.05
CA TRP A 522 -24.17 20.03 -14.23
C TRP A 522 -22.82 20.72 -14.49
N GLU A 523 -22.48 20.97 -15.75
CA GLU A 523 -21.24 21.64 -16.14
C GLU A 523 -21.17 23.09 -15.66
N SER A 524 -22.32 23.78 -15.69
CA SER A 524 -22.43 25.21 -15.37
C SER A 524 -22.80 25.51 -13.93
N THR A 525 -23.13 24.51 -13.10
CA THR A 525 -23.55 24.74 -11.73
C THR A 525 -22.44 25.37 -10.89
N SER A 526 -22.79 26.41 -10.15
CA SER A 526 -21.94 27.04 -9.14
C SER A 526 -22.19 26.47 -7.75
N ARG A 527 -23.02 25.43 -7.62
CA ARG A 527 -23.29 24.76 -6.35
C ARG A 527 -22.36 23.57 -6.18
N THR A 528 -22.05 23.23 -4.94
CA THR A 528 -21.49 21.92 -4.66
C THR A 528 -22.58 20.88 -4.79
N VAL A 529 -22.37 19.90 -5.66
CA VAL A 529 -23.35 18.85 -5.94
C VAL A 529 -22.71 17.48 -5.84
N VAL A 530 -23.40 16.56 -5.16
CA VAL A 530 -23.09 15.14 -5.11
C VAL A 530 -24.23 14.39 -5.80
N ALA A 531 -23.90 13.50 -6.74
CA ALA A 531 -24.90 12.66 -7.41
C ALA A 531 -24.56 11.19 -7.26
N VAL A 532 -25.59 10.38 -7.02
CA VAL A 532 -25.47 8.92 -6.97
C VAL A 532 -25.97 8.32 -8.27
N SER A 533 -25.27 7.30 -8.78
CA SER A 533 -25.79 6.49 -9.88
C SER A 533 -25.39 5.02 -9.74
N ASN A 534 -26.21 4.12 -10.27
CA ASN A 534 -25.85 2.71 -10.36
C ASN A 534 -24.82 2.49 -11.48
N GLU A 535 -23.79 1.70 -11.20
CA GLU A 535 -22.90 1.17 -12.24
C GLU A 535 -23.40 -0.20 -12.70
N VAL A 536 -24.17 -0.19 -13.78
CA VAL A 536 -24.86 -1.39 -14.33
C VAL A 536 -24.09 -2.03 -15.49
N GLY A 537 -23.08 -1.35 -16.04
CA GLY A 537 -22.26 -1.85 -17.15
C GLY A 537 -21.40 -3.05 -16.78
N GLY A 538 -21.07 -3.21 -15.49
CA GLY A 538 -20.36 -4.38 -14.95
C GLY A 538 -21.24 -5.60 -14.63
N GLY A 539 -22.56 -5.52 -14.86
CA GLY A 539 -23.54 -6.57 -14.53
C GLY A 539 -23.87 -7.52 -15.69
N VAL A 540 -24.81 -8.44 -15.46
CA VAL A 540 -25.35 -9.34 -16.49
C VAL A 540 -26.12 -8.54 -17.54
N VAL A 541 -25.96 -8.90 -18.82
CA VAL A 541 -26.74 -8.31 -19.92
C VAL A 541 -28.24 -8.59 -19.71
N PRO A 542 -29.11 -7.56 -19.64
CA PRO A 542 -30.54 -7.78 -19.43
C PRO A 542 -31.19 -8.61 -20.56
N ALA A 543 -32.11 -9.49 -20.19
CA ALA A 543 -32.82 -10.35 -21.14
C ALA A 543 -33.85 -9.58 -21.99
N THR A 544 -34.43 -8.51 -21.43
CA THR A 544 -35.44 -7.69 -22.11
C THR A 544 -34.81 -6.56 -22.93
N THR A 545 -35.50 -6.14 -24.00
CA THR A 545 -35.09 -5.00 -24.82
C THR A 545 -35.06 -3.71 -24.00
N SER A 546 -36.08 -3.49 -23.17
CA SER A 546 -36.15 -2.36 -22.24
C SER A 546 -34.98 -2.31 -21.25
N GLY A 547 -34.56 -3.47 -20.73
CA GLY A 547 -33.42 -3.56 -19.82
C GLY A 547 -32.09 -3.23 -20.50
N ARG A 548 -31.88 -3.71 -21.74
CA ARG A 548 -30.67 -3.38 -22.51
C ARG A 548 -30.61 -1.89 -22.84
N LEU A 549 -31.73 -1.32 -23.30
CA LEU A 549 -31.84 0.11 -23.59
C LEU A 549 -31.52 0.95 -22.35
N PHE A 550 -32.14 0.64 -21.20
CA PHE A 550 -31.86 1.33 -19.94
C PHE A 550 -30.38 1.23 -19.53
N ARG A 551 -29.77 0.04 -19.64
CA ARG A 551 -28.37 -0.17 -19.30
C ARG A 551 -27.45 0.70 -20.18
N ASP A 552 -27.71 0.73 -21.47
CA ASP A 552 -26.89 1.45 -22.44
C ASP A 552 -27.03 2.97 -22.25
N GLU A 553 -28.27 3.48 -22.10
CA GLU A 553 -28.53 4.90 -21.81
C GLU A 553 -27.95 5.35 -20.45
N LEU A 554 -28.03 4.51 -19.41
CA LEU A 554 -27.44 4.81 -18.11
C LEU A 554 -25.91 4.85 -18.18
N GLY A 555 -25.30 3.97 -18.98
CA GLY A 555 -23.87 4.00 -19.25
C GLY A 555 -23.44 5.32 -19.92
N VAL A 556 -24.20 5.78 -20.92
CA VAL A 556 -23.97 7.07 -21.59
C VAL A 556 -24.11 8.24 -20.62
N LEU A 557 -25.19 8.28 -19.83
CA LEU A 557 -25.40 9.31 -18.81
C LEU A 557 -24.26 9.33 -17.77
N ASN A 558 -23.91 8.17 -17.21
CA ASN A 558 -22.82 8.05 -16.24
C ASN A 558 -21.51 8.54 -16.82
N ALA A 559 -21.15 8.15 -18.05
CA ALA A 559 -19.91 8.58 -18.69
C ALA A 559 -19.86 10.10 -18.89
N ARG A 560 -20.98 10.73 -19.27
CA ARG A 560 -21.06 12.18 -19.49
C ARG A 560 -20.98 12.98 -18.19
N ILE A 561 -21.75 12.59 -17.16
CA ILE A 561 -21.66 13.23 -15.84
C ILE A 561 -20.28 12.97 -15.21
N ALA A 562 -19.72 11.77 -15.39
CA ALA A 562 -18.38 11.44 -14.94
C ALA A 562 -17.32 12.23 -15.70
N ALA A 563 -17.51 12.66 -16.94
CA ALA A 563 -16.57 13.56 -17.62
C ALA A 563 -16.65 14.98 -17.04
N ALA A 564 -17.87 15.47 -16.77
CA ALA A 564 -18.15 16.82 -16.30
C ALA A 564 -18.01 17.03 -14.77
N SER A 565 -17.73 15.97 -14.00
CA SER A 565 -17.51 16.08 -12.54
C SER A 565 -16.10 16.57 -12.20
N ASP A 566 -15.85 16.94 -10.96
CA ASP A 566 -14.50 17.20 -10.42
C ASP A 566 -13.95 15.96 -9.70
N GLU A 567 -14.84 15.15 -9.11
CA GLU A 567 -14.51 13.87 -8.47
C GLU A 567 -15.44 12.76 -8.90
N VAL A 568 -14.90 11.55 -9.01
CA VAL A 568 -15.68 10.35 -9.33
C VAL A 568 -15.28 9.25 -8.38
N TRP A 569 -16.26 8.64 -7.72
CA TRP A 569 -16.08 7.53 -6.78
C TRP A 569 -16.78 6.29 -7.32
N LEU A 570 -16.20 5.11 -7.12
CA LEU A 570 -16.79 3.80 -7.42
C LEU A 570 -16.78 2.94 -6.17
N LEU A 571 -17.94 2.39 -5.83
CA LEU A 571 -18.10 1.57 -4.64
C LEU A 571 -18.26 0.11 -4.98
N THR A 572 -17.35 -0.69 -4.41
CA THR A 572 -17.32 -2.13 -4.57
C THR A 572 -17.32 -2.78 -3.19
N ALA A 573 -18.34 -3.58 -2.91
CA ALA A 573 -18.49 -4.27 -1.62
C ALA A 573 -18.40 -3.36 -0.37
N GLY A 574 -18.96 -2.15 -0.43
CA GLY A 574 -18.89 -1.19 0.68
C GLY A 574 -17.61 -0.36 0.73
N ILE A 575 -16.65 -0.62 -0.14
CA ILE A 575 -15.35 0.06 -0.17
C ILE A 575 -15.40 1.18 -1.23
N PRO A 576 -15.25 2.45 -0.83
CA PRO A 576 -15.19 3.56 -1.77
C PRO A 576 -13.80 3.67 -2.42
N GLN A 577 -13.75 3.67 -3.75
CA GLN A 577 -12.55 3.92 -4.53
C GLN A 577 -12.70 5.22 -5.33
N ARG A 578 -11.80 6.18 -5.13
CA ARG A 578 -11.77 7.39 -5.94
C ARG A 578 -11.13 7.09 -7.30
N LEU A 579 -11.88 7.33 -8.37
CA LEU A 579 -11.44 7.19 -9.77
C LEU A 579 -10.83 8.49 -10.31
N ARG A 580 -11.29 9.65 -9.81
CA ARG A 580 -10.81 10.98 -10.16
C ARG A 580 -11.00 11.95 -9.00
#